data_AF-A0A7S2YP78-F1
#
_entry.id   AF-A0A7S2YP78-F1
#
_cell.length_a   1.000
_cell.length_b   1.000
_cell.length_c   1.000
_cell.angle_alpha   90.00
_cell.angle_beta   90.00
_cell.angle_gamma   90.00
#
_symmetry.space_group_name_H-M   'P 1'
#
loop_
_entity.id
_entity.type
_entity.pdbx_description
1 polymer ?
#
loop_
_entity_poly.entity_id
_entity_poly.type
_entity_poly.pdbx_seq_one_letter_code
_entity_poly.pdbx_strand_id
1 'polypeptide(L)'
;APPPPALTDFYLEPTVHPVKEEPLETNINSSSAFWNVLLLADSGLPTGSFAHSAGLEAAYQLGMFHDSNNSNNKHEALLHFVQASVASILQQGGPVLTRVHQAVWDHCQTDSMEGLLSTQEQWKTLNQQYHWAIVSNGPACEASLIQGKSLLRVALQWTLDAQQQNNSDEEKEMLRIAREILQCMMAPGDDTNKNDPPLHLVTVLGAVTALLGISSSTQVLQLLSYTVARDIVSAAVRLNLVGPLSSVAVLAQAQQAVAALHQDIASQDDDNLFLPSTVPVLDAIQPCHNVLSVRLFRS
;
A
#
# COMPACT_ATOMS: atom_id res chain seq x y z
N ALA A 1 35.05 -35.67 -11.00
CA ALA A 1 34.40 -34.40 -10.62
C ALA A 1 33.47 -34.69 -9.45
N PRO A 2 33.44 -33.87 -8.39
CA PRO A 2 32.48 -34.04 -7.31
C PRO A 2 31.05 -33.75 -7.82
N PRO A 3 30.01 -34.31 -7.18
CA PRO A 3 28.62 -34.03 -7.55
C PRO A 3 28.26 -32.55 -7.25
N PRO A 4 27.29 -31.96 -7.97
CA PRO A 4 26.82 -30.61 -7.69
C PRO A 4 26.13 -30.54 -6.31
N PRO A 5 26.25 -29.40 -5.59
CA PRO A 5 25.66 -29.22 -4.27
C PRO A 5 24.13 -29.27 -4.31
N ALA A 6 23.53 -29.74 -3.22
CA ALA A 6 22.08 -29.85 -3.10
C ALA A 6 21.47 -28.47 -2.81
N LEU A 7 20.24 -28.23 -3.29
CA LEU A 7 19.47 -26.99 -3.08
C LEU A 7 19.25 -26.60 -1.60
N THR A 8 19.54 -27.51 -0.66
CA THR A 8 19.53 -27.26 0.78
C THR A 8 20.68 -26.37 1.25
N ASP A 9 21.75 -26.23 0.46
CA ASP A 9 22.96 -25.47 0.83
C ASP A 9 22.77 -23.94 0.65
N PHE A 10 21.61 -23.50 0.17
CA PHE A 10 21.23 -22.08 0.01
C PHE A 10 20.23 -21.56 1.05
N TYR A 11 19.83 -22.38 2.02
CA TYR A 11 19.03 -21.91 3.15
C TYR A 11 19.91 -21.17 4.15
N LEU A 12 19.89 -19.84 4.11
CA LEU A 12 20.26 -19.03 5.27
C LEU A 12 19.23 -19.32 6.37
N GLU A 13 19.66 -19.91 7.48
CA GLU A 13 18.84 -20.00 8.68
C GLU A 13 18.36 -18.58 9.05
N PRO A 14 17.07 -18.39 9.40
CA PRO A 14 16.60 -17.08 9.83
C PRO A 14 17.34 -16.69 11.10
N THR A 15 18.20 -15.68 11.00
CA THR A 15 18.81 -15.03 12.16
C THR A 15 17.67 -14.39 12.95
N VAL A 16 17.26 -15.04 14.04
CA VAL A 16 16.37 -14.46 15.04
C VAL A 16 17.13 -13.32 15.70
N HIS A 17 17.03 -12.12 15.13
CA HIS A 17 17.47 -10.91 15.81
C HIS A 17 16.54 -10.70 17.01
N PRO A 18 17.07 -10.54 18.23
CA PRO A 18 16.24 -10.18 19.36
C PRO A 18 15.59 -8.84 19.06
N VAL A 19 14.27 -8.85 18.88
CA VAL A 19 13.46 -7.64 18.82
C VAL A 19 13.67 -6.93 20.15
N LYS A 20 14.37 -5.79 20.13
CA LYS A 20 14.33 -4.88 21.27
C LYS A 20 12.88 -4.43 21.37
N GLU A 21 12.17 -4.90 22.38
CA GLU A 21 10.89 -4.36 22.78
C GLU A 21 11.13 -2.90 23.20
N GLU A 22 10.90 -1.97 22.28
CA GLU A 22 10.73 -0.58 22.68
C GLU A 22 9.46 -0.47 23.52
N PRO A 23 9.52 0.20 24.68
CA PRO A 23 8.36 0.34 25.54
C PRO A 23 7.27 1.09 24.76
N LEU A 24 6.06 0.52 24.75
CA LEU A 24 4.84 1.16 24.25
C LEU A 24 4.61 2.46 25.04
N GLU A 25 5.18 3.56 24.56
CA GLU A 25 4.89 4.88 25.10
C GLU A 25 3.46 5.25 24.72
N THR A 26 2.54 5.02 25.66
CA THR A 26 1.16 5.46 25.61
C THR A 26 1.12 6.98 25.83
N ASN A 27 1.45 7.73 24.79
CA ASN A 27 1.17 9.16 24.74
C ASN A 27 -0.31 9.36 24.37
N ILE A 28 -1.00 10.31 24.99
CA ILE A 28 -2.47 10.41 24.88
C ILE A 28 -2.92 10.82 23.46
N ASN A 29 -2.02 11.39 22.63
CA ASN A 29 -2.20 11.57 21.18
C ASN A 29 -2.11 10.27 20.36
N SER A 30 -1.48 9.22 20.92
CA SER A 30 -1.39 7.89 20.30
C SER A 30 -2.75 7.21 20.21
N SER A 31 -3.74 7.63 20.99
CA SER A 31 -5.10 7.07 20.94
C SER A 31 -5.84 7.45 19.65
N SER A 32 -5.85 8.74 19.28
CA SER A 32 -6.49 9.23 18.05
C SER A 32 -5.79 8.74 16.78
N ALA A 33 -4.46 8.82 16.75
CA ALA A 33 -3.67 8.32 15.62
C ALA A 33 -3.88 6.80 15.41
N PHE A 34 -3.97 6.03 16.50
CA PHE A 34 -4.29 4.60 16.43
C PHE A 34 -5.69 4.34 15.85
N TRP A 35 -6.71 5.11 16.27
CA TRP A 35 -8.05 5.02 15.68
C TRP A 35 -8.05 5.35 14.18
N ASN A 36 -7.26 6.33 13.75
CA ASN A 36 -7.11 6.67 12.33
C ASN A 36 -6.47 5.53 11.53
N VAL A 37 -5.46 4.85 12.09
CA VAL A 37 -4.88 3.64 11.48
C VAL A 37 -5.94 2.56 11.33
N LEU A 38 -6.74 2.30 12.37
CA LEU A 38 -7.82 1.31 12.31
C LEU A 38 -8.88 1.67 11.27
N LEU A 39 -9.26 2.94 11.16
CA LEU A 39 -10.21 3.43 10.17
C LEU A 39 -9.70 3.24 8.75
N LEU A 40 -8.44 3.57 8.49
CA LEU A 40 -7.81 3.35 7.18
C LEU A 40 -7.63 1.86 6.86
N ALA A 41 -7.39 1.05 7.89
CA ALA A 41 -7.27 -0.40 7.79
C ALA A 41 -8.62 -1.11 7.69
N ASP A 42 -9.73 -0.39 7.80
CA ASP A 42 -11.07 -0.99 7.79
C ASP A 42 -11.45 -1.47 6.39
N SER A 43 -12.15 -2.60 6.36
CA SER A 43 -12.64 -3.23 5.13
C SER A 43 -13.79 -2.46 4.48
N GLY A 44 -14.56 -1.71 5.27
CA GLY A 44 -15.68 -0.89 4.81
C GLY A 44 -15.27 0.45 4.23
N LEU A 45 -13.98 0.81 4.25
CA LEU A 45 -13.51 2.05 3.63
C LEU A 45 -13.80 2.01 2.12
N PRO A 46 -14.51 3.00 1.54
CA PRO A 46 -15.04 2.91 0.18
C PRO A 46 -13.97 3.26 -0.88
N THR A 47 -12.82 2.57 -0.83
CA THR A 47 -11.73 2.66 -1.82
C THR A 47 -11.93 1.71 -3.01
N GLY A 48 -12.90 0.78 -2.91
CA GLY A 48 -13.17 -0.22 -3.93
C GLY A 48 -12.15 -1.37 -3.97
N SER A 49 -11.34 -1.54 -2.93
CA SER A 49 -10.21 -2.46 -2.95
C SER A 49 -10.62 -3.94 -3.11
N PHE A 50 -11.76 -4.37 -2.55
CA PHE A 50 -12.32 -5.72 -2.77
C PHE A 50 -12.84 -6.00 -4.19
N ALA A 51 -12.86 -5.00 -5.08
CA ALA A 51 -13.13 -5.25 -6.49
C ALA A 51 -11.91 -5.87 -7.21
N HIS A 52 -10.73 -5.87 -6.59
CA HIS A 52 -9.46 -6.29 -7.19
C HIS A 52 -8.88 -7.50 -6.43
N SER A 53 -8.25 -8.41 -7.16
CA SER A 53 -7.63 -9.65 -6.64
C SER A 53 -6.11 -9.63 -6.64
N ALA A 54 -5.50 -8.54 -7.12
CA ALA A 54 -4.06 -8.40 -7.33
C ALA A 54 -3.43 -9.56 -8.14
N GLY A 55 -4.14 -10.02 -9.18
CA GLY A 55 -3.69 -11.15 -10.00
C GLY A 55 -3.94 -12.54 -9.41
N LEU A 56 -4.53 -12.66 -8.21
CA LEU A 56 -4.84 -13.96 -7.61
C LEU A 56 -5.86 -14.74 -8.45
N GLU A 57 -6.86 -14.07 -9.01
CA GLU A 57 -7.84 -14.72 -9.89
C GLU A 57 -7.16 -15.31 -11.15
N ALA A 58 -6.25 -14.54 -11.75
CA ALA A 58 -5.47 -15.03 -12.90
C ALA A 58 -4.57 -16.20 -12.51
N ALA A 59 -3.84 -16.12 -11.40
CA ALA A 59 -3.01 -17.20 -10.88
C ALA A 59 -3.83 -18.49 -10.65
N TYR A 60 -5.03 -18.35 -10.10
CA TYR A 60 -5.97 -19.45 -9.91
C TYR A 60 -6.37 -20.11 -11.21
N GLN A 61 -6.90 -19.34 -12.17
CA GLN A 61 -7.37 -19.88 -13.44
C GLN A 61 -6.24 -20.46 -14.31
N LEU A 62 -5.01 -19.95 -14.16
CA LEU A 62 -3.83 -20.45 -14.86
C LEU A 62 -3.23 -21.73 -14.26
N GLY A 63 -3.82 -22.29 -13.20
CA GLY A 63 -3.40 -23.59 -12.68
C GLY A 63 -2.44 -23.53 -11.48
N MET A 64 -2.04 -22.36 -11.00
CA MET A 64 -0.97 -22.24 -9.98
C MET A 64 -1.32 -22.87 -8.63
N PHE A 65 -2.61 -23.06 -8.36
CA PHE A 65 -3.10 -23.70 -7.14
C PHE A 65 -3.71 -25.10 -7.39
N HIS A 66 -3.57 -25.65 -8.61
CA HIS A 66 -4.22 -26.91 -9.00
C HIS A 66 -3.42 -28.16 -8.60
N ASP A 67 -2.09 -28.08 -8.45
CA ASP A 67 -1.20 -29.25 -8.33
C ASP A 67 -1.08 -29.85 -6.92
N SER A 68 -2.14 -29.73 -6.13
CA SER A 68 -2.12 -30.00 -4.69
C SER A 68 -3.28 -30.91 -4.31
N ASN A 69 -3.09 -32.21 -4.56
CA ASN A 69 -3.87 -33.28 -3.91
C ASN A 69 -3.74 -33.25 -2.37
N ASN A 70 -2.83 -32.41 -1.83
CA ASN A 70 -2.66 -32.13 -0.42
C ASN A 70 -3.13 -30.69 -0.10
N SER A 71 -4.12 -30.56 0.79
CA SER A 71 -4.64 -29.27 1.27
C SER A 71 -3.56 -28.36 1.87
N ASN A 72 -2.50 -28.95 2.45
CA ASN A 72 -1.41 -28.19 3.05
C ASN A 72 -0.62 -27.39 2.00
N ASN A 73 -0.43 -27.97 0.81
CA ASN A 73 0.32 -27.33 -0.27
C ASN A 73 -0.45 -26.12 -0.86
N LYS A 74 -1.79 -26.15 -0.85
CA LYS A 74 -2.61 -24.99 -1.27
C LYS A 74 -2.46 -23.81 -0.32
N HIS A 75 -2.50 -24.11 0.98
CA HIS A 75 -2.35 -23.08 2.02
C HIS A 75 -0.97 -22.42 1.94
N GLU A 76 0.08 -23.21 1.80
CA GLU A 76 1.45 -22.72 1.65
C GLU A 76 1.63 -21.90 0.36
N ALA A 77 1.11 -22.38 -0.78
CA ALA A 77 1.14 -21.64 -2.03
C ALA A 77 0.42 -20.29 -1.93
N LEU A 78 -0.74 -20.25 -1.25
CA LEU A 78 -1.47 -19.01 -1.01
C LEU A 78 -0.69 -18.07 -0.09
N LEU A 79 -0.09 -18.58 0.99
CA LEU A 79 0.72 -17.77 1.88
C LEU A 79 1.91 -17.14 1.15
N HIS A 80 2.64 -17.93 0.36
CA HIS A 80 3.74 -17.43 -0.47
C HIS A 80 3.26 -16.40 -1.50
N PHE A 81 2.11 -16.62 -2.13
CA PHE A 81 1.52 -15.64 -3.04
C PHE A 81 1.26 -14.31 -2.32
N VAL A 82 0.58 -14.33 -1.17
CA VAL A 82 0.26 -13.13 -0.39
C VAL A 82 1.55 -12.40 0.03
N GLN A 83 2.52 -13.13 0.59
CA GLN A 83 3.80 -12.56 1.03
C GLN A 83 4.56 -11.91 -0.14
N ALA A 84 4.63 -12.59 -1.29
CA ALA A 84 5.30 -12.07 -2.48
C ALA A 84 4.58 -10.84 -3.06
N SER A 85 3.23 -10.84 -3.10
CA SER A 85 2.45 -9.69 -3.56
C SER A 85 2.65 -8.47 -2.66
N VAL A 86 2.62 -8.67 -1.34
CA VAL A 86 2.85 -7.59 -0.37
C VAL A 86 4.28 -7.06 -0.48
N ALA A 87 5.28 -7.94 -0.54
CA ALA A 87 6.67 -7.55 -0.71
C ALA A 87 6.89 -6.73 -1.99
N SER A 88 6.32 -7.17 -3.12
CA SER A 88 6.41 -6.47 -4.40
C SER A 88 5.81 -5.06 -4.33
N ILE A 89 4.59 -4.92 -3.78
CA ILE A 89 3.93 -3.62 -3.66
C ILE A 89 4.69 -2.68 -2.71
N LEU A 90 5.23 -3.20 -1.60
CA LEU A 90 5.98 -2.38 -0.66
C LEU A 90 7.32 -1.92 -1.22
N GLN A 91 8.03 -2.76 -1.95
CA GLN A 91 9.31 -2.36 -2.52
C GLN A 91 9.14 -1.36 -3.66
N GLN A 92 8.08 -1.49 -4.46
CA GLN A 92 7.77 -0.54 -5.54
C GLN A 92 7.11 0.75 -5.03
N GLY A 93 6.26 0.68 -4.01
CA GLY A 93 5.41 1.80 -3.57
C GLY A 93 5.79 2.39 -2.22
N GLY A 94 6.46 1.63 -1.36
CA GLY A 94 6.87 2.05 -0.02
C GLY A 94 7.79 3.28 -0.01
N PRO A 95 8.87 3.32 -0.81
CA PRO A 95 9.77 4.48 -0.87
C PRO A 95 9.08 5.78 -1.31
N VAL A 96 8.07 5.66 -2.18
CA VAL A 96 7.24 6.78 -2.64
C VAL A 96 6.28 7.22 -1.54
N LEU A 97 5.62 6.26 -0.89
CA LEU A 97 4.69 6.51 0.20
C LEU A 97 5.36 7.22 1.38
N THR A 98 6.55 6.79 1.80
CA THR A 98 7.28 7.39 2.92
C THR A 98 7.75 8.81 2.60
N ARG A 99 8.26 9.04 1.39
CA ARG A 99 8.69 10.39 0.96
C ARG A 99 7.52 11.37 0.84
N VAL A 100 6.39 10.94 0.26
CA VAL A 100 5.19 11.80 0.20
C VAL A 100 4.67 12.10 1.60
N HIS A 101 4.64 11.08 2.47
CA HIS A 101 4.26 11.24 3.87
C HIS A 101 5.15 12.28 4.58
N GLN A 102 6.47 12.15 4.46
CA GLN A 102 7.43 13.09 5.06
C GLN A 102 7.27 14.52 4.51
N ALA A 103 7.15 14.69 3.19
CA ALA A 103 6.99 15.99 2.55
C ALA A 103 5.70 16.71 3.00
N VAL A 104 4.61 15.96 3.22
CA VAL A 104 3.35 16.50 3.75
C VAL A 104 3.48 16.78 5.25
N TRP A 105 4.11 15.90 6.01
CA TRP A 105 4.35 16.07 7.43
C TRP A 105 5.13 17.35 7.74
N ASP A 106 6.22 17.59 7.01
CA ASP A 106 7.06 18.78 7.18
C ASP A 106 6.33 20.07 6.79
N HIS A 107 5.48 20.00 5.76
CA HIS A 107 4.67 21.14 5.36
C HIS A 107 3.61 21.49 6.41
N CYS A 108 2.95 20.50 7.03
CA CYS A 108 2.00 20.74 8.12
C CYS A 108 2.60 21.48 9.30
N GLN A 109 3.92 21.37 9.53
CA GLN A 109 4.61 22.05 10.63
C GLN A 109 5.06 23.48 10.28
N THR A 110 5.28 23.76 8.99
CA THR A 110 5.82 25.05 8.53
C THR A 110 4.76 26.01 8.01
N ASP A 111 3.66 25.48 7.44
CA ASP A 111 2.53 26.23 6.86
C ASP A 111 2.96 27.47 6.06
N SER A 112 3.79 27.24 5.04
CA SER A 112 4.25 28.30 4.13
C SER A 112 3.79 28.03 2.70
N MET A 113 3.45 29.09 1.96
CA MET A 113 3.06 28.99 0.55
C MET A 113 4.19 28.41 -0.32
N GLU A 114 5.44 28.77 -0.03
CA GLU A 114 6.62 28.19 -0.70
C GLU A 114 6.76 26.69 -0.39
N GLY A 115 6.51 26.30 0.86
CA GLY A 115 6.44 24.90 1.27
C GLY A 115 5.35 24.13 0.53
N LEU A 116 4.14 24.69 0.41
CA LEU A 116 3.02 24.07 -0.30
C LEU A 116 3.35 23.78 -1.76
N LEU A 117 3.95 24.75 -2.46
CA LEU A 117 4.36 24.59 -3.85
C LEU A 117 5.49 23.55 -4.01
N SER A 118 6.45 23.54 -3.08
CA SER A 118 7.51 22.54 -3.04
C SER A 118 6.95 21.12 -2.81
N THR A 119 6.07 20.95 -1.82
CA THR A 119 5.40 19.67 -1.54
C THR A 119 4.57 19.21 -2.74
N GLN A 120 3.87 20.13 -3.42
CA GLN A 120 3.11 19.80 -4.62
C GLN A 120 4.03 19.30 -5.75
N GLU A 121 5.16 19.96 -5.99
CA GLU A 121 6.09 19.57 -7.04
C GLU A 121 6.79 18.23 -6.75
N GLN A 122 7.19 18.02 -5.49
CA GLN A 122 7.71 16.73 -5.02
C GLN A 122 6.68 15.62 -5.19
N TRP A 123 5.43 15.85 -4.78
CA TRP A 123 4.35 14.89 -4.97
C TRP A 123 4.13 14.55 -6.44
N LYS A 124 4.07 15.56 -7.33
CA LYS A 124 3.90 15.36 -8.78
C LYS A 124 5.02 14.48 -9.35
N THR A 125 6.26 14.78 -8.99
CA THR A 125 7.45 14.05 -9.44
C THR A 125 7.40 12.59 -8.98
N LEU A 126 7.18 12.36 -7.69
CA LEU A 126 7.10 11.02 -7.10
C LEU A 126 5.94 10.20 -7.69
N ASN A 127 4.79 10.84 -7.90
CA ASN A 127 3.61 10.21 -8.46
C ASN A 127 3.81 9.83 -9.94
N GLN A 128 4.49 10.66 -10.72
CA GLN A 128 4.87 10.32 -12.11
C GLN A 128 5.89 9.19 -12.17
N GLN A 129 6.93 9.22 -11.32
CA GLN A 129 7.93 8.16 -11.25
C GLN A 129 7.29 6.80 -10.88
N TYR A 130 6.39 6.79 -9.89
CA TYR A 130 5.64 5.60 -9.54
C TYR A 130 4.71 5.14 -10.67
N HIS A 131 4.04 6.07 -11.35
CA HIS A 131 3.21 5.74 -12.51
C HIS A 131 4.02 5.00 -13.59
N TRP A 132 5.20 5.51 -13.94
CA TRP A 132 6.07 4.87 -14.94
C TRP A 132 6.56 3.49 -14.50
N ALA A 133 6.78 3.27 -13.20
CA ALA A 133 7.19 1.97 -12.69
C ALA A 133 6.12 0.88 -12.88
N ILE A 134 4.83 1.24 -12.74
CA ILE A 134 3.74 0.25 -12.72
C ILE A 134 2.87 0.22 -13.99
N VAL A 135 2.98 1.21 -14.89
CA VAL A 135 2.10 1.34 -16.07
C VAL A 135 2.16 0.14 -17.02
N SER A 136 3.27 -0.59 -17.04
CA SER A 136 3.43 -1.83 -17.82
C SER A 136 2.47 -2.94 -17.36
N ASN A 137 2.12 -2.96 -16.07
CA ASN A 137 1.12 -3.83 -15.49
C ASN A 137 -0.23 -3.11 -15.47
N GLY A 138 -0.94 -3.14 -16.60
CA GLY A 138 -2.19 -2.42 -16.81
C GLY A 138 -3.24 -2.62 -15.70
N PRO A 139 -3.59 -3.88 -15.33
CA PRO A 139 -4.56 -4.12 -14.25
C PRO A 139 -4.10 -3.59 -12.88
N ALA A 140 -2.81 -3.70 -12.53
CA ALA A 140 -2.28 -3.13 -11.30
C ALA A 140 -2.35 -1.60 -11.30
N CYS A 141 -1.96 -0.98 -12.41
CA CYS A 141 -1.98 0.46 -12.60
C CYS A 141 -3.41 1.01 -12.48
N GLU A 142 -4.37 0.38 -13.15
CA GLU A 142 -5.80 0.76 -13.06
C GLU A 142 -6.33 0.63 -11.63
N ALA A 143 -6.04 -0.49 -10.95
CA ALA A 143 -6.45 -0.69 -9.56
C ALA A 143 -5.86 0.40 -8.64
N SER A 144 -4.58 0.72 -8.78
CA SER A 144 -3.89 1.76 -8.01
C SER A 144 -4.53 3.14 -8.22
N LEU A 145 -4.86 3.49 -9.47
CA LEU A 145 -5.50 4.76 -9.83
C LEU A 145 -6.92 4.87 -9.28
N ILE A 146 -7.72 3.81 -9.39
CA ILE A 146 -9.11 3.80 -8.87
C ILE A 146 -9.12 3.93 -7.35
N GLN A 147 -8.25 3.18 -6.67
CA GLN A 147 -8.16 3.20 -5.21
C GLN A 147 -7.64 4.54 -4.70
N GLY A 148 -6.62 5.12 -5.33
CA GLY A 148 -6.11 6.45 -4.98
C GLY A 148 -7.15 7.56 -5.17
N LYS A 149 -7.85 7.59 -6.32
CA LYS A 149 -8.96 8.53 -6.55
C LYS A 149 -10.07 8.40 -5.50
N SER A 150 -10.40 7.17 -5.13
CA SER A 150 -11.46 6.91 -4.15
C SER A 150 -11.03 7.32 -2.73
N LEU A 151 -9.79 7.02 -2.34
CA LEU A 151 -9.24 7.46 -1.06
C LEU A 151 -9.17 8.98 -0.94
N LEU A 152 -8.74 9.67 -2.00
CA LEU A 152 -8.70 11.14 -2.03
C LEU A 152 -10.10 11.75 -1.81
N ARG A 153 -11.12 11.18 -2.47
CA ARG A 153 -12.51 11.61 -2.29
C ARG A 153 -12.98 11.44 -0.85
N VAL A 154 -12.65 10.30 -0.22
CA VAL A 154 -12.99 10.04 1.18
C VAL A 154 -12.29 11.03 2.11
N ALA A 155 -10.99 11.27 1.90
CA ALA A 155 -10.22 12.21 2.69
C ALA A 155 -10.77 13.65 2.58
N LEU A 156 -11.11 14.09 1.37
CA LEU A 156 -11.76 15.39 1.16
C LEU A 156 -13.10 15.46 1.90
N GLN A 157 -13.92 14.42 1.82
CA GLN A 157 -15.18 14.38 2.55
C GLN A 157 -14.99 14.48 4.06
N TRP A 158 -14.00 13.78 4.63
CA TRP A 158 -13.67 13.89 6.06
C TRP A 158 -13.32 15.32 6.46
N THR A 159 -12.55 16.04 5.64
CA THR A 159 -12.23 17.45 5.94
C THR A 159 -13.46 18.37 5.90
N LEU A 160 -14.43 18.09 5.02
CA LEU A 160 -15.67 18.84 4.91
C LEU A 160 -16.62 18.56 6.08
N ASP A 161 -16.74 17.30 6.49
CA ASP A 161 -17.59 16.90 7.61
C ASP A 161 -17.03 17.44 8.94
N ALA A 162 -15.70 17.38 9.12
CA ALA A 162 -15.04 17.92 10.29
C ALA A 162 -15.25 19.43 10.42
N GLN A 163 -15.27 20.19 9.31
CA GLN A 163 -15.52 21.64 9.35
C GLN A 163 -16.91 22.04 9.89
N GLN A 164 -17.92 21.16 9.76
CA GLN A 164 -19.28 21.45 10.22
C GLN A 164 -19.44 21.26 11.73
N GLN A 165 -18.45 20.67 12.38
CA GLN A 165 -18.42 20.48 13.83
C GLN A 165 -17.89 21.74 14.52
N ASN A 166 -18.23 21.89 15.80
CA ASN A 166 -17.90 23.08 16.59
C ASN A 166 -16.44 23.02 17.05
N ASN A 167 -15.52 23.15 16.10
CA ASN A 167 -14.09 22.95 16.29
C ASN A 167 -13.39 24.20 16.82
N SER A 168 -12.28 23.97 17.51
CA SER A 168 -11.31 24.99 17.89
C SER A 168 -10.72 25.69 16.66
N ASP A 169 -10.15 26.89 16.84
CA ASP A 169 -9.54 27.63 15.73
C ASP A 169 -8.28 26.94 15.19
N GLU A 170 -7.53 26.23 16.04
CA GLU A 170 -6.39 25.39 15.66
C GLU A 170 -6.82 24.23 14.74
N GLU A 171 -7.91 23.55 15.06
CA GLU A 171 -8.45 22.46 14.24
C GLU A 171 -8.96 22.95 12.88
N LYS A 172 -9.54 24.16 12.82
CA LYS A 172 -9.97 24.76 11.55
C LYS A 172 -8.78 25.05 10.64
N GLU A 173 -7.66 25.49 11.22
CA GLU A 173 -6.42 25.77 10.50
C GLU A 173 -5.81 24.49 9.94
N MET A 174 -5.71 23.44 10.75
CA MET A 174 -5.27 22.11 10.29
C MET A 174 -6.15 21.57 9.15
N LEU A 175 -7.47 21.75 9.25
CA LEU A 175 -8.41 21.36 8.20
C LEU A 175 -8.30 22.23 6.94
N ARG A 176 -7.82 23.47 7.03
CA ARG A 176 -7.53 24.34 5.88
C ARG A 176 -6.31 23.80 5.14
N ILE A 177 -5.20 23.60 5.85
CA ILE A 177 -3.94 23.06 5.31
C ILE A 177 -4.19 21.71 4.64
N ALA A 178 -4.92 20.81 5.32
CA ALA A 178 -5.27 19.49 4.76
C ALA A 178 -5.99 19.59 3.41
N ARG A 179 -6.95 20.52 3.28
CA ARG A 179 -7.67 20.71 2.02
C ARG A 179 -6.80 21.31 0.94
N GLU A 180 -5.94 22.26 1.27
CA GLU A 180 -5.01 22.85 0.30
C GLU A 180 -4.09 21.79 -0.30
N ILE A 181 -3.50 20.94 0.56
CA ILE A 181 -2.65 19.83 0.12
C ILE A 181 -3.43 18.86 -0.78
N LEU A 182 -4.61 18.40 -0.35
CA LEU A 182 -5.43 17.45 -1.13
C LEU A 182 -5.92 18.04 -2.46
N GLN A 183 -6.27 19.34 -2.47
CA GLN A 183 -6.68 20.04 -3.70
C GLN A 183 -5.49 20.27 -4.65
N CYS A 184 -4.30 20.55 -4.12
CA CYS A 184 -3.09 20.67 -4.92
C CYS A 184 -2.75 19.38 -5.68
N MET A 185 -3.09 18.21 -5.12
CA MET A 185 -2.96 16.92 -5.82
C MET A 185 -3.94 16.75 -6.97
N MET A 186 -5.09 17.44 -6.93
CA MET A 186 -6.09 17.43 -8.00
C MET A 186 -5.82 18.49 -9.08
N ALA A 187 -4.92 19.43 -8.83
CA ALA A 187 -4.65 20.51 -9.76
C ALA A 187 -4.16 19.95 -11.11
N PRO A 188 -4.76 20.36 -12.24
CA PRO A 188 -4.25 20.00 -13.57
C PRO A 188 -2.78 20.43 -13.71
N GLY A 189 -1.99 19.62 -14.40
CA GLY A 189 -0.64 20.03 -14.81
C GLY A 189 -0.70 21.23 -15.76
N ASP A 190 0.36 22.03 -15.78
CA ASP A 190 0.50 23.21 -16.67
C ASP A 190 0.55 22.81 -18.16
N ASP A 191 0.85 21.53 -18.43
CA ASP A 191 0.78 20.94 -19.76
C ASP A 191 -0.68 20.70 -20.19
N THR A 192 -1.17 21.61 -21.04
CA THR A 192 -2.28 21.62 -22.03
C THR A 192 -3.20 20.39 -22.30
N ASN A 193 -2.96 19.20 -21.75
CA ASN A 193 -3.89 18.08 -21.75
C ASN A 193 -4.90 18.21 -20.61
N LYS A 194 -6.18 18.29 -20.95
CA LYS A 194 -7.35 18.31 -20.03
C LYS A 194 -7.53 17.04 -19.19
N ASN A 195 -6.50 16.24 -18.98
CA ASN A 195 -6.58 14.99 -18.25
C ASN A 195 -6.13 15.23 -16.81
N ASP A 196 -6.97 14.84 -15.86
CA ASP A 196 -6.63 14.83 -14.44
C ASP A 196 -5.31 14.09 -14.20
N PRO A 197 -4.46 14.55 -13.26
CA PRO A 197 -3.24 13.83 -12.92
C PRO A 197 -3.55 12.38 -12.50
N PRO A 198 -2.64 11.41 -12.76
CA PRO A 198 -2.78 10.08 -12.20
C PRO A 198 -2.81 10.19 -10.67
N LEU A 199 -3.72 9.50 -9.99
CA LEU A 199 -3.86 9.55 -8.53
C LEU A 199 -3.65 8.14 -7.98
N HIS A 200 -2.40 7.79 -7.72
CA HIS A 200 -2.03 6.46 -7.24
C HIS A 200 -2.33 6.29 -5.75
N LEU A 201 -2.71 5.08 -5.35
CA LEU A 201 -3.02 4.76 -3.96
C LEU A 201 -1.88 5.15 -3.01
N VAL A 202 -0.64 4.79 -3.34
CA VAL A 202 0.51 4.96 -2.42
C VAL A 202 0.84 6.42 -2.13
N THR A 203 0.67 7.30 -3.12
CA THR A 203 0.94 8.74 -2.97
C THR A 203 -0.18 9.42 -2.19
N VAL A 204 -1.43 9.11 -2.49
CA VAL A 204 -2.59 9.62 -1.74
C VAL A 204 -2.58 9.09 -0.31
N LEU A 205 -2.27 7.82 -0.10
CA LEU A 205 -2.19 7.21 1.23
C LEU A 205 -1.12 7.88 2.08
N GLY A 206 0.08 8.10 1.55
CA GLY A 206 1.16 8.79 2.27
C GLY A 206 0.77 10.20 2.71
N ALA A 207 0.07 10.95 1.84
CA ALA A 207 -0.42 12.26 2.20
C ALA A 207 -1.52 12.21 3.28
N VAL A 208 -2.51 11.33 3.11
CA VAL A 208 -3.63 11.19 4.06
C VAL A 208 -3.14 10.73 5.44
N THR A 209 -2.16 9.83 5.51
CA THR A 209 -1.63 9.36 6.79
C THR A 209 -0.84 10.44 7.53
N ALA A 210 -0.13 11.32 6.80
CA ALA A 210 0.51 12.49 7.39
C ALA A 210 -0.52 13.47 7.96
N LEU A 211 -1.57 13.78 7.18
CA LEU A 211 -2.67 14.65 7.61
C LEU A 211 -3.45 14.12 8.82
N LEU A 212 -3.52 12.80 8.96
CA LEU A 212 -4.18 12.13 10.09
C LEU A 212 -3.28 11.99 11.34
N GLY A 213 -2.08 12.57 11.32
CA GLY A 213 -1.19 12.60 12.47
C GLY A 213 -0.43 11.30 12.73
N ILE A 214 -0.32 10.39 11.74
CA ILE A 214 0.42 9.14 11.89
C ILE A 214 1.90 9.43 11.67
N SER A 215 2.68 9.63 12.74
CA SER A 215 4.08 10.08 12.63
C SER A 215 5.07 9.01 12.18
N SER A 216 4.79 7.73 12.44
CA SER A 216 5.76 6.66 12.19
C SER A 216 5.66 6.13 10.76
N SER A 217 6.71 6.32 9.96
CA SER A 217 6.81 5.75 8.60
C SER A 217 6.64 4.22 8.59
N THR A 218 7.11 3.54 9.63
CA THR A 218 6.89 2.10 9.83
C THR A 218 5.41 1.76 9.97
N GLN A 219 4.63 2.52 10.74
CA GLN A 219 3.18 2.30 10.86
C GLN A 219 2.46 2.51 9.53
N VAL A 220 2.86 3.50 8.73
CA VAL A 220 2.28 3.73 7.41
C VAL A 220 2.58 2.56 6.45
N LEU A 221 3.80 2.03 6.47
CA LEU A 221 4.16 0.85 5.68
C LEU A 221 3.40 -0.41 6.16
N GLN A 222 3.25 -0.59 7.47
CA GLN A 222 2.45 -1.67 8.05
C GLN A 222 0.98 -1.60 7.63
N LEU A 223 0.41 -0.39 7.60
CA LEU A 223 -0.95 -0.16 7.11
C LEU A 223 -1.11 -0.56 5.64
N LEU A 224 -0.20 -0.14 4.76
CA LEU A 224 -0.20 -0.56 3.36
C LEU A 224 -0.05 -2.09 3.23
N SER A 225 0.88 -2.67 3.98
CA SER A 225 1.12 -4.12 3.99
C SER A 225 -0.13 -4.91 4.38
N TYR A 226 -0.77 -4.48 5.45
CA TYR A 226 -1.97 -5.13 5.98
C TYR A 226 -3.14 -5.01 5.01
N THR A 227 -3.40 -3.82 4.48
CA THR A 227 -4.52 -3.58 3.54
C THR A 227 -4.38 -4.43 2.28
N VAL A 228 -3.18 -4.48 1.68
CA VAL A 228 -2.88 -5.35 0.54
C VAL A 228 -3.09 -6.83 0.88
N ALA A 229 -2.50 -7.31 1.98
CA ALA A 229 -2.62 -8.70 2.39
C ALA A 229 -4.09 -9.10 2.65
N ARG A 230 -4.82 -8.24 3.38
CA ARG A 230 -6.24 -8.39 3.70
C ARG A 230 -7.07 -8.52 2.43
N ASP A 231 -6.82 -7.70 1.42
CA ASP A 231 -7.60 -7.68 0.20
C ASP A 231 -7.36 -8.93 -0.66
N ILE A 232 -6.11 -9.38 -0.75
CA ILE A 232 -5.76 -10.64 -1.43
C ILE A 232 -6.37 -11.85 -0.69
N VAL A 233 -6.28 -11.88 0.63
CA VAL A 233 -6.87 -12.96 1.45
C VAL A 233 -8.40 -12.97 1.32
N SER A 234 -9.04 -11.80 1.28
CA SER A 234 -10.48 -11.67 1.00
C SER A 234 -10.84 -12.22 -0.38
N ALA A 235 -10.04 -11.92 -1.41
CA ALA A 235 -10.20 -12.50 -2.74
C ALA A 235 -10.03 -14.03 -2.73
N ALA A 236 -9.05 -14.54 -1.98
CA ALA A 236 -8.80 -15.98 -1.84
C ALA A 236 -10.01 -16.72 -1.23
N VAL A 237 -10.65 -16.14 -0.21
CA VAL A 237 -11.88 -16.69 0.38
C VAL A 237 -13.01 -16.73 -0.67
N ARG A 238 -13.19 -15.64 -1.44
CA ARG A 238 -14.21 -15.56 -2.49
C ARG A 238 -13.96 -16.49 -3.69
N LEU A 239 -12.70 -16.80 -3.98
CA LEU A 239 -12.29 -17.81 -4.97
C LEU A 239 -12.33 -19.25 -4.41
N ASN A 240 -12.75 -19.43 -3.16
CA ASN A 240 -12.79 -20.72 -2.47
C ASN A 240 -11.41 -21.42 -2.41
N LEU A 241 -10.32 -20.63 -2.36
CA LEU A 241 -8.95 -21.13 -2.16
C LEU A 241 -8.66 -21.46 -0.69
N VAL A 242 -9.30 -20.72 0.23
CA VAL A 242 -9.16 -20.88 1.67
C VAL A 242 -10.48 -20.59 2.37
N GLY A 243 -10.77 -21.31 3.47
CA GLY A 243 -11.95 -21.05 4.28
C GLY A 243 -11.80 -19.81 5.19
N PRO A 244 -12.90 -19.16 5.62
CA PRO A 244 -12.86 -17.93 6.42
C PRO A 244 -12.13 -18.05 7.76
N LEU A 245 -12.10 -19.24 8.38
CA LEU A 245 -11.36 -19.44 9.63
C LEU A 245 -9.86 -19.59 9.38
N SER A 246 -9.48 -20.33 8.32
CA SER A 246 -8.09 -20.55 7.96
C SER A 246 -7.42 -19.31 7.37
N SER A 247 -8.20 -18.38 6.79
CA SER A 247 -7.69 -17.14 6.22
C SER A 247 -7.07 -16.20 7.26
N VAL A 248 -7.55 -16.25 8.52
CA VAL A 248 -6.96 -15.47 9.63
C VAL A 248 -5.51 -15.86 9.87
N ALA A 249 -5.21 -17.17 9.81
CA ALA A 249 -3.85 -17.67 9.97
C ALA A 249 -2.93 -17.24 8.81
N VAL A 250 -3.43 -17.24 7.56
CA VAL A 250 -2.68 -16.74 6.39
C VAL A 250 -2.32 -15.27 6.58
N LEU A 251 -3.29 -14.44 6.97
CA LEU A 251 -3.09 -13.00 7.16
C LEU A 251 -2.07 -12.71 8.26
N ALA A 252 -2.17 -13.40 9.41
CA ALA A 252 -1.23 -13.23 10.51
C ALA A 252 0.21 -13.62 10.13
N GLN A 253 0.39 -14.73 9.39
CA GLN A 253 1.70 -15.19 8.94
C GLN A 253 2.28 -14.27 7.85
N ALA A 254 1.45 -13.74 6.95
CA ALA A 254 1.89 -12.82 5.91
C ALA A 254 2.49 -11.53 6.49
N GLN A 255 1.91 -11.01 7.59
CA GLN A 255 2.44 -9.80 8.25
C GLN A 255 3.85 -10.00 8.84
N GLN A 256 4.12 -11.16 9.45
CA GLN A 256 5.41 -11.42 10.10
C GLN A 256 6.56 -11.46 9.10
N ALA A 257 6.34 -12.05 7.92
CA ALA A 257 7.37 -12.19 6.90
C ALA A 257 7.79 -10.86 6.26
N VAL A 258 6.94 -9.85 6.35
CA VAL A 258 7.12 -8.55 5.67
C VAL A 258 7.75 -7.51 6.60
N ALA A 259 7.81 -7.77 7.91
CA ALA A 259 8.35 -6.83 8.89
C ALA A 259 9.81 -6.42 8.62
N ALA A 260 10.63 -7.34 8.11
CA ALA A 260 12.02 -7.05 7.74
C ALA A 260 12.12 -6.00 6.62
N LEU A 261 11.19 -6.04 5.64
CA LEU A 261 11.17 -5.10 4.52
C LEU A 261 10.89 -3.67 4.94
N HIS A 262 10.17 -3.46 6.05
CA HIS A 262 9.89 -2.12 6.56
C HIS A 262 11.16 -1.40 7.00
N GLN A 263 12.12 -2.13 7.58
CA GLN A 263 13.41 -1.56 7.98
C GLN A 263 14.26 -1.22 6.76
N ASP A 264 14.31 -2.12 5.77
CA ASP A 264 15.07 -1.91 4.54
C ASP A 264 14.58 -0.68 3.77
N ILE A 265 13.25 -0.53 3.62
CA ILE A 265 12.64 0.61 2.93
C ILE A 265 12.88 1.91 3.70
N ALA A 266 12.77 1.88 5.04
CA ALA A 266 13.05 3.06 5.86
C ALA A 266 14.54 3.48 5.83
N SER A 267 15.44 2.56 5.48
CA SER A 267 16.88 2.82 5.38
C SER A 267 17.36 3.24 3.98
N GLN A 268 16.47 3.27 2.98
CA GLN A 268 16.85 3.72 1.64
C GLN A 268 17.23 5.21 1.64
N ASP A 269 18.32 5.51 0.95
CA ASP A 269 18.84 6.88 0.77
C ASP A 269 17.81 7.77 0.05
N ASP A 270 17.67 9.01 0.52
CA ASP A 270 16.68 9.97 0.00
C ASP A 270 17.01 10.39 -1.44
N ASP A 271 18.29 10.48 -1.78
CA ASP A 271 18.79 11.03 -3.04
C ASP A 271 18.54 10.15 -4.28
N ASN A 272 18.37 8.83 -4.11
CA ASN A 272 18.13 7.90 -5.22
C ASN A 272 16.86 7.08 -5.00
N LEU A 273 15.76 7.53 -5.61
CA LEU A 273 14.52 6.75 -5.61
C LEU A 273 14.70 5.48 -6.47
N PHE A 274 14.74 4.33 -5.80
CA PHE A 274 14.83 3.02 -6.44
C PHE A 274 13.54 2.23 -6.20
N LEU A 275 12.83 1.89 -7.27
CA LEU A 275 11.53 1.19 -7.24
C LEU A 275 11.66 -0.21 -7.87
N PRO A 276 12.32 -1.18 -7.19
CA PRO A 276 12.55 -2.49 -7.77
C PRO A 276 11.26 -3.29 -7.86
N SER A 277 11.04 -3.94 -9.01
CA SER A 277 10.21 -5.14 -9.03
C SER A 277 11.07 -6.34 -8.64
N THR A 278 10.59 -7.13 -7.68
CA THR A 278 11.30 -8.29 -7.14
C THR A 278 10.56 -9.60 -7.35
N VAL A 279 9.36 -9.56 -7.92
CA VAL A 279 8.53 -10.75 -8.13
C VAL A 279 8.05 -10.80 -9.58
N PRO A 280 8.94 -11.14 -10.54
CA PRO A 280 8.63 -11.11 -11.97
C PRO A 280 7.49 -12.06 -12.36
N VAL A 281 7.29 -13.12 -11.59
CA VAL A 281 6.17 -14.06 -11.78
C VAL A 281 4.84 -13.36 -11.58
N LEU A 282 4.69 -12.54 -10.52
CA LEU A 282 3.46 -11.79 -10.28
C LEU A 282 3.23 -10.71 -11.34
N ASP A 283 4.29 -10.03 -11.77
CA ASP A 283 4.23 -9.04 -12.86
C ASP A 283 3.80 -9.65 -14.19
N ALA A 284 4.08 -10.93 -14.43
CA ALA A 284 3.62 -11.65 -15.60
C ALA A 284 2.18 -12.14 -15.47
N ILE A 285 1.77 -12.58 -14.27
CA ILE A 285 0.43 -13.16 -14.04
C ILE A 285 -0.66 -12.10 -13.98
N GLN A 286 -0.41 -10.99 -13.30
CA GLN A 286 -1.46 -9.99 -13.08
C GLN A 286 -2.01 -9.40 -14.39
N PRO A 287 -1.20 -9.09 -15.43
CA PRO A 287 -1.70 -8.73 -16.75
C PRO A 287 -2.58 -9.79 -17.41
N CYS A 288 -2.41 -11.08 -17.08
CA CYS A 288 -3.25 -12.15 -17.60
C CYS A 288 -4.71 -12.02 -17.16
N HIS A 289 -5.02 -11.21 -16.14
CA HIS A 289 -6.40 -10.92 -15.75
C HIS A 289 -7.26 -10.40 -16.92
N ASN A 290 -6.65 -9.63 -17.83
CA ASN A 290 -7.34 -9.05 -18.98
C ASN A 290 -7.74 -10.07 -20.06
N VAL A 291 -7.11 -11.25 -20.07
CA VAL A 291 -7.38 -12.31 -21.05
C VAL A 291 -8.21 -13.46 -20.47
N LEU A 292 -8.63 -13.37 -19.21
CA LEU A 292 -9.50 -14.37 -18.58
C LEU A 292 -10.87 -14.39 -19.25
N SER A 293 -11.38 -15.59 -19.52
CA SER A 293 -12.69 -15.79 -20.14
C SER A 293 -13.86 -15.44 -19.21
N VAL A 294 -13.70 -15.69 -17.91
CA VAL A 294 -14.66 -15.38 -16.85
C VAL A 294 -13.92 -14.66 -15.74
N ARG A 295 -14.53 -13.60 -15.19
CA ARG A 295 -13.92 -12.74 -14.17
C ARG A 295 -14.92 -12.44 -13.05
N LEU A 296 -14.50 -12.69 -11.82
CA LEU A 296 -15.19 -12.29 -10.60
C LEU A 296 -14.69 -10.92 -10.10
N PHE A 297 -13.44 -10.57 -10.40
CA PHE A 297 -12.79 -9.32 -10.00
C PHE A 297 -12.49 -8.43 -11.22
N ARG A 298 -12.23 -7.15 -10.97
CA ARG A 298 -11.85 -6.16 -11.98
C ARG A 298 -10.38 -6.24 -12.37
N SER A 299 -9.51 -6.71 -11.46
CA SER A 299 -8.08 -6.99 -11.70
C SER A 299 -7.55 -8.06 -10.73
#